data_AF-A0A0A0CZR8-F1
#
_entry.id   AF-A0A0A0CZR8-F1
#
_cell.length_a   1.000
_cell.length_b   1.000
_cell.length_c   1.000
_cell.angle_alpha   90.00
_cell.angle_beta   90.00
_cell.angle_gamma   90.00
#
_symmetry.space_group_name_H-M   'P 1'
#
loop_
_entity.id
_entity.type
_entity.pdbx_description
1 polymer ?
#
loop_
_entity_poly.entity_id
_entity_poly.type
_entity_poly.pdbx_seq_one_letter_code
_entity_poly.pdbx_strand_id
1 'polypeptide(L)'
;MSRQALFRAEMNASDHIDYLKSINQTFHEQIKIADQKAAYIFTFLIALVAWSPEMRSVFTWTRSVPFPSAKWVLCLVLVVALSAGLVCVALVLLPRKRNGGACLYWAAWPQAGERLDHAARRTEPGFIAAEYTANARNLAAICQAKYRYVAWAFRCLAVVILCYVLLMAVG
;
A
#
# COMPACT_ATOMS: atom_id res chain seq x y z
N MET A 1 36.05 -30.91 16.56
CA MET A 1 34.71 -30.60 16.03
C MET A 1 34.63 -31.23 14.64
N SER A 2 33.71 -32.17 14.40
CA SER A 2 33.67 -32.99 13.16
C SER A 2 33.28 -32.16 11.93
N ARG A 3 33.93 -32.40 10.78
CA ARG A 3 33.69 -31.74 9.48
C ARG A 3 32.20 -31.75 9.07
N GLN A 4 31.46 -32.79 9.47
CA GLN A 4 30.01 -32.90 9.23
C GLN A 4 29.17 -31.91 10.04
N ALA A 5 29.61 -31.51 11.24
CA ALA A 5 28.90 -30.55 12.08
C ALA A 5 29.05 -29.11 11.54
N LEU A 6 30.20 -28.78 10.97
CA LEU A 6 30.45 -27.51 10.28
C LEU A 6 29.58 -27.39 9.01
N PHE A 7 29.56 -28.42 8.17
CA PHE A 7 28.74 -28.42 6.94
C PHE A 7 27.25 -28.26 7.24
N ARG A 8 26.73 -28.94 8.28
CA ARG A 8 25.33 -28.81 8.70
C ARG A 8 25.02 -27.41 9.26
N ALA A 9 25.96 -26.80 9.97
CA ALA A 9 25.79 -25.44 10.49
C ALA A 9 25.80 -24.38 9.37
N GLU A 10 26.67 -24.54 8.37
CA GLU A 10 26.71 -23.67 7.19
C GLU A 10 25.44 -23.77 6.35
N MET A 11 24.93 -24.98 6.12
CA MET A 11 23.68 -25.21 5.38
C MET A 11 22.46 -24.61 6.11
N ASN A 12 22.39 -24.76 7.44
CA ASN A 12 21.32 -24.13 8.23
C ASN A 12 21.40 -22.59 8.20
N ALA A 13 22.61 -22.03 8.12
CA ALA A 13 22.81 -20.58 8.04
C ALA A 13 22.43 -20.03 6.65
N SER A 14 22.75 -20.74 5.56
CA SER A 14 22.32 -20.37 4.21
C SER A 14 20.79 -20.43 4.08
N ASP A 15 20.16 -21.50 4.55
CA ASP A 15 18.71 -21.68 4.51
C ASP A 15 17.98 -20.57 5.28
N HIS A 16 18.55 -20.15 6.42
CA HIS A 16 18.01 -19.05 7.21
C HIS A 16 18.06 -17.71 6.46
N ILE A 17 19.17 -17.39 5.80
CA ILE A 17 19.31 -16.14 5.03
C ILE A 17 18.38 -16.15 3.82
N ASP A 18 18.26 -17.28 3.13
CA ASP A 18 17.36 -17.43 1.98
C ASP A 18 15.89 -17.25 2.39
N TYR A 19 15.50 -17.78 3.54
CA TYR A 19 14.18 -17.55 4.12
C TYR A 19 13.93 -16.05 4.41
N LEU A 20 14.89 -15.36 5.02
CA LEU A 20 14.78 -13.91 5.29
C LEU A 20 14.69 -13.09 4.00
N LYS A 21 15.43 -13.47 2.95
CA LYS A 21 15.35 -12.85 1.62
C LYS A 21 13.98 -13.05 0.99
N SER A 22 13.43 -14.27 1.07
CA SER A 22 12.08 -14.59 0.58
C SER A 22 10.99 -13.76 1.26
N ILE A 23 11.07 -13.58 2.58
CA ILE A 23 10.16 -12.71 3.33
C ILE A 23 10.23 -11.26 2.83
N ASN A 24 11.45 -10.73 2.69
CA ASN A 24 11.66 -9.36 2.21
C ASN A 24 11.08 -9.16 0.79
N GLN A 25 11.33 -10.13 -0.10
CA GLN A 25 10.76 -10.12 -1.45
C GLN A 25 9.24 -10.14 -1.41
N THR A 26 8.64 -11.00 -0.57
CA THR A 26 7.18 -11.06 -0.39
C THR A 26 6.63 -9.70 0.01
N PHE A 27 7.22 -9.01 1.00
CA PHE A 27 6.73 -7.67 1.38
C PHE A 27 6.89 -6.64 0.26
N HIS A 28 7.97 -6.71 -0.51
CA HIS A 28 8.17 -5.83 -1.67
C HIS A 28 7.08 -6.05 -2.73
N GLU A 29 6.78 -7.31 -3.06
CA GLU A 29 5.70 -7.69 -3.98
C GLU A 29 4.34 -7.22 -3.46
N GLN A 30 4.06 -7.40 -2.16
CA GLN A 30 2.80 -6.95 -1.55
C GLN A 30 2.63 -5.43 -1.61
N ILE A 31 3.71 -4.67 -1.43
CA ILE A 31 3.70 -3.21 -1.59
C ILE A 31 3.38 -2.84 -3.04
N LYS A 32 4.01 -3.50 -4.01
CA LYS A 32 3.75 -3.28 -5.45
C LYS A 32 2.29 -3.59 -5.81
N ILE A 33 1.75 -4.70 -5.31
CA ILE A 33 0.34 -5.08 -5.52
C ILE A 33 -0.60 -4.06 -4.90
N ALA A 34 -0.30 -3.53 -3.70
CA ALA A 34 -1.10 -2.48 -3.08
C ALA A 34 -1.13 -1.21 -3.93
N ASP A 35 0.00 -0.81 -4.51
CA ASP A 35 0.09 0.36 -5.40
C ASP A 35 -0.69 0.14 -6.71
N GLN A 36 -0.60 -1.07 -7.29
CA GLN A 36 -1.40 -1.44 -8.46
C GLN A 36 -2.90 -1.40 -8.17
N LYS A 37 -3.35 -1.96 -7.04
CA LYS A 37 -4.76 -1.91 -6.62
C LYS A 37 -5.24 -0.47 -6.47
N ALA A 38 -4.44 0.41 -5.84
CA ALA A 38 -4.78 1.82 -5.73
C ALA A 38 -4.87 2.51 -7.10
N ALA A 39 -3.95 2.22 -8.03
CA ALA A 39 -4.00 2.74 -9.38
C ALA A 39 -5.26 2.27 -10.14
N TYR A 40 -5.67 1.01 -9.99
CA TYR A 40 -6.91 0.53 -10.61
C TYR A 40 -8.15 1.23 -10.06
N ILE A 41 -8.23 1.43 -8.75
CA ILE A 41 -9.33 2.19 -8.12
C ILE A 41 -9.33 3.64 -8.63
N PHE A 42 -8.15 4.28 -8.69
CA PHE A 42 -8.00 5.64 -9.21
C PHE A 42 -8.55 5.77 -10.62
N THR A 43 -8.08 4.92 -11.53
CA THR A 43 -8.49 4.91 -12.94
C THR A 43 -9.98 4.64 -13.08
N PHE A 44 -10.52 3.70 -12.30
CA PHE A 44 -11.95 3.42 -12.31
C PHE A 44 -12.79 4.63 -11.86
N LEU A 45 -12.42 5.27 -10.75
CA LEU A 45 -13.13 6.46 -10.24
C LEU A 45 -13.09 7.61 -11.25
N ILE A 46 -11.94 7.85 -11.88
CA ILE A 46 -11.81 8.87 -12.94
C ILE A 46 -12.65 8.49 -14.16
N ALA A 47 -12.59 7.24 -14.61
CA ALA A 47 -13.37 6.77 -15.75
C ALA A 47 -14.87 6.93 -15.49
N LEU A 48 -15.34 6.59 -14.29
CA LEU A 48 -16.73 6.76 -13.89
C LEU A 48 -17.14 8.24 -13.97
N VAL A 49 -16.33 9.16 -13.43
CA VAL A 49 -16.63 10.60 -13.46
C VAL A 49 -16.53 11.19 -14.87
N ALA A 50 -15.56 10.76 -15.68
CA ALA A 50 -15.33 11.29 -17.02
C ALA A 50 -16.42 10.84 -18.00
N TRP A 51 -16.81 9.56 -17.95
CA TRP A 51 -17.69 8.96 -18.94
C TRP A 51 -19.17 8.94 -18.55
N SER A 52 -19.54 8.87 -17.27
CA SER A 52 -20.97 8.86 -16.89
C SER A 52 -21.53 10.30 -16.83
N PRO A 53 -22.55 10.63 -17.63
CA PRO A 53 -23.30 11.89 -17.49
C PRO A 53 -24.00 12.01 -16.14
N GLU A 54 -24.53 10.90 -15.62
CA GLU A 54 -25.26 10.84 -14.35
C GLU A 54 -24.32 11.17 -13.19
N MET A 55 -23.11 10.63 -13.21
CA MET A 55 -22.07 10.92 -12.23
C MET A 55 -21.66 12.40 -12.26
N ARG A 56 -21.61 13.03 -13.44
CA ARG A 56 -21.33 14.47 -13.56
C ARG A 56 -22.48 15.34 -13.06
N SER A 57 -23.72 14.89 -13.28
CA SER A 57 -24.92 15.60 -12.82
C SER A 57 -25.01 15.72 -11.30
N VAL A 58 -24.36 14.79 -10.57
CA VAL A 58 -24.25 14.82 -9.12
C VAL A 58 -23.49 16.06 -8.62
N PHE A 59 -22.49 16.54 -9.38
CA PHE A 59 -21.71 17.72 -9.00
C PHE A 59 -22.41 19.05 -9.32
N THR A 60 -23.39 19.06 -10.24
CA THR A 60 -24.19 20.24 -10.60
C THR A 60 -25.55 20.30 -9.89
N TRP A 61 -25.81 19.36 -8.98
CA TRP A 61 -27.08 19.13 -8.31
C TRP A 61 -27.62 20.33 -7.52
N THR A 62 -26.78 21.23 -7.01
CA THR A 62 -27.16 22.28 -6.03
C THR A 62 -28.27 23.23 -6.53
N ARG A 63 -28.64 23.18 -7.81
CA ARG A 63 -29.75 23.94 -8.39
C ARG A 63 -31.03 23.15 -8.72
N SER A 64 -31.00 21.82 -8.78
CA SER A 64 -32.04 21.06 -9.51
C SER A 64 -32.78 20.01 -8.70
N VAL A 65 -32.32 19.63 -7.50
CA VAL A 65 -32.98 18.58 -6.71
C VAL A 65 -33.69 19.18 -5.50
N PRO A 66 -35.03 19.05 -5.39
CA PRO A 66 -35.78 19.58 -4.26
C PRO A 66 -35.33 18.90 -2.95
N PHE A 67 -35.15 19.73 -1.93
CA PHE A 67 -34.86 19.31 -0.56
C PHE A 67 -36.17 19.13 0.22
N PRO A 68 -36.35 18.05 1.00
CA PRO A 68 -35.57 16.80 1.07
C PRO A 68 -36.14 15.71 0.12
N SER A 69 -35.27 14.96 -0.56
CA SER A 69 -35.66 13.80 -1.39
C SER A 69 -34.71 12.62 -1.17
N ALA A 70 -35.09 11.39 -1.54
CA ALA A 70 -34.17 10.25 -1.47
C ALA A 70 -32.96 10.44 -2.40
N LYS A 71 -33.21 11.02 -3.59
CA LYS A 71 -32.17 11.47 -4.52
C LYS A 71 -31.18 12.35 -3.76
N TRP A 72 -31.67 13.41 -3.09
CA TRP A 72 -31.11 14.16 -1.92
C TRP A 72 -29.84 13.61 -1.24
N VAL A 73 -30.08 12.48 -0.58
CA VAL A 73 -29.12 11.85 0.31
C VAL A 73 -28.11 11.05 -0.52
N LEU A 74 -28.54 10.40 -1.59
CA LEU A 74 -27.69 9.55 -2.42
C LEU A 74 -26.54 10.32 -3.07
N CYS A 75 -26.75 11.53 -3.60
CA CYS A 75 -25.61 12.29 -4.13
C CYS A 75 -24.69 12.85 -3.06
N LEU A 76 -25.23 13.27 -1.91
CA LEU A 76 -24.38 13.71 -0.81
C LEU A 76 -23.44 12.56 -0.39
N VAL A 77 -24.00 11.36 -0.19
CA VAL A 77 -23.24 10.15 0.13
C VAL A 77 -22.25 9.82 -0.99
N LEU A 78 -22.65 9.92 -2.27
CA LEU A 78 -21.80 9.64 -3.42
C LEU A 78 -20.58 10.59 -3.48
N VAL A 79 -20.79 11.90 -3.29
CA VAL A 79 -19.72 12.90 -3.30
C VAL A 79 -18.74 12.67 -2.15
N VAL A 80 -19.26 12.40 -0.96
CA VAL A 80 -18.43 12.10 0.22
C VAL A 80 -17.63 10.82 0.01
N ALA A 81 -18.28 9.75 -0.46
CA ALA A 81 -17.63 8.47 -0.72
C ALA A 81 -16.57 8.56 -1.81
N LEU A 82 -16.83 9.31 -2.90
CA LEU A 82 -15.87 9.52 -3.97
C LEU A 82 -14.66 10.32 -3.48
N SER A 83 -14.90 11.40 -2.74
CA SER A 83 -13.83 12.24 -2.17
C SER A 83 -12.96 11.43 -1.19
N ALA A 84 -13.60 10.69 -0.28
CA ALA A 84 -12.90 9.81 0.67
C ALA A 84 -12.10 8.71 -0.03
N GLY A 85 -12.68 8.11 -1.08
CA GLY A 85 -12.02 7.10 -1.91
C GLY A 85 -10.76 7.65 -2.60
N LEU A 86 -10.85 8.82 -3.22
CA LEU A 86 -9.70 9.49 -3.85
C LEU A 86 -8.60 9.83 -2.85
N VAL A 87 -8.96 10.33 -1.66
CA VAL A 87 -7.99 10.61 -0.58
C VAL A 87 -7.31 9.32 -0.14
N CYS A 88 -8.06 8.23 0.07
CA CYS A 88 -7.49 6.94 0.45
C CYS A 88 -6.49 6.42 -0.59
N VAL A 89 -6.84 6.49 -1.87
CA VAL A 89 -5.98 6.11 -2.99
C VAL A 89 -4.71 6.95 -3.03
N ALA A 90 -4.82 8.28 -2.89
CA ALA A 90 -3.66 9.17 -2.83
C ALA A 90 -2.73 8.82 -1.66
N LEU A 91 -3.29 8.50 -0.48
CA LEU A 91 -2.51 8.06 0.68
C LEU A 91 -1.80 6.70 0.49
N VAL A 92 -2.26 5.85 -0.43
CA VAL A 92 -1.55 4.62 -0.80
C VAL A 92 -0.35 4.94 -1.69
N LEU A 93 -0.56 5.80 -2.70
CA LEU A 93 0.45 6.14 -3.72
C LEU A 93 1.57 7.05 -3.18
N LEU A 94 1.30 7.86 -2.16
CA LEU A 94 2.31 8.76 -1.60
C LEU A 94 3.52 7.97 -1.04
N PRO A 95 4.76 8.37 -1.39
CA PRO A 95 5.96 7.71 -0.93
C PRO A 95 6.09 7.88 0.59
N ARG A 96 6.17 6.76 1.30
CA ARG A 96 6.30 6.76 2.77
C ARG A 96 7.78 6.70 3.13
N LYS A 97 8.23 7.72 3.86
CA LYS A 97 9.53 7.73 4.52
C LYS A 97 9.35 7.22 5.96
N ARG A 98 10.08 6.18 6.35
CA ARG A 98 10.27 5.81 7.77
C ARG A 98 11.71 6.14 8.15
N ASN A 99 11.91 6.86 9.25
CA ASN A 99 13.25 7.12 9.75
C ASN A 99 13.80 5.84 10.39
N GLY A 100 14.93 5.35 9.86
CA GLY A 100 15.74 4.30 10.46
C GLY A 100 15.52 2.87 9.96
N GLY A 101 16.61 2.09 10.04
CA GLY A 101 16.56 0.65 10.30
C GLY A 101 16.74 -0.28 9.11
N ALA A 102 17.80 -0.09 8.32
CA ALA A 102 18.46 -1.06 7.43
C ALA A 102 19.21 -0.27 6.34
N CYS A 103 20.48 -0.55 6.09
CA CYS A 103 21.18 -0.25 4.84
C CYS A 103 20.38 -0.61 3.58
N LEU A 104 19.59 -1.68 3.62
CA LEU A 104 18.73 -2.11 2.50
C LEU A 104 17.51 -1.21 2.27
N TYR A 105 17.19 -0.31 3.21
CA TYR A 105 16.05 0.59 3.09
C TYR A 105 16.43 1.91 2.41
N TRP A 106 15.65 2.33 1.39
CA TRP A 106 16.01 3.48 0.54
C TRP A 106 16.19 4.81 1.28
N ALA A 107 15.54 4.99 2.42
CA ALA A 107 15.64 6.25 3.15
C ALA A 107 16.97 6.37 3.92
N ALA A 108 17.69 5.25 4.06
CA ALA A 108 18.98 5.19 4.73
C ALA A 108 20.16 5.11 3.75
N TRP A 109 19.95 5.21 2.42
CA TRP A 109 21.00 5.05 1.41
C TRP A 109 22.28 5.88 1.63
N PRO A 110 22.24 7.14 2.09
CA PRO A 110 23.46 7.88 2.38
C PRO A 110 24.30 7.25 3.51
N GLN A 111 23.64 6.65 4.51
CA GLN A 111 24.26 6.04 5.69
C GLN A 111 24.49 4.52 5.49
N ALA A 112 23.87 3.92 4.47
CA ALA A 112 23.94 2.51 4.16
C ALA A 112 25.35 2.08 3.73
N GLY A 113 26.01 2.92 2.90
CA GLY A 113 27.36 2.67 2.42
C GLY A 113 28.39 2.61 3.55
N GLU A 114 28.34 3.57 4.48
CA GLU A 114 29.24 3.60 5.65
C GLU A 114 29.03 2.40 6.56
N ARG A 115 27.78 2.01 6.81
CA ARG A 115 27.46 0.84 7.66
C ARG A 115 27.87 -0.48 7.00
N LEU A 116 27.74 -0.59 5.69
CA LEU A 116 28.22 -1.75 4.92
C LEU A 116 29.75 -1.84 4.95
N ASP A 117 30.47 -0.72 4.75
CA ASP A 117 31.93 -0.69 4.81
C ASP A 117 32.44 -1.06 6.22
N HIS A 118 31.80 -0.52 7.27
CA HIS A 118 32.12 -0.89 8.65
C HIS A 118 31.88 -2.37 8.96
N ALA A 119 30.79 -2.97 8.47
CA ALA A 119 30.48 -4.38 8.68
C ALA A 119 31.44 -5.30 7.89
N ALA A 120 31.79 -4.92 6.66
CA ALA A 120 32.75 -5.65 5.83
C ALA A 120 34.13 -5.72 6.48
N ARG A 121 34.58 -4.62 7.11
CA ARG A 121 35.87 -4.54 7.82
C ARG A 121 35.91 -5.33 9.13
N ARG A 122 34.76 -5.63 9.74
CA ARG A 122 34.69 -6.32 11.05
C ARG A 122 34.27 -7.79 10.98
N THR A 123 33.97 -8.31 9.79
CA THR A 123 33.52 -9.70 9.56
C THR A 123 32.44 -10.11 10.56
N GLU A 124 31.41 -9.28 10.75
CA GLU A 124 30.34 -9.59 11.70
C GLU A 124 29.37 -10.62 11.09
N PRO A 125 29.40 -11.90 11.53
CA PRO A 125 28.67 -12.97 10.84
C PRO A 125 27.14 -12.86 11.00
N GLY A 126 26.66 -12.11 12.01
CA GLY A 126 25.24 -11.87 12.24
C GLY A 126 24.67 -10.62 11.54
N PHE A 127 25.52 -9.79 10.93
CA PHE A 127 25.11 -8.49 10.39
C PHE A 127 24.04 -8.63 9.30
N ILE A 128 24.26 -9.52 8.32
CA ILE A 128 23.35 -9.72 7.17
C ILE A 128 21.96 -10.17 7.64
N ALA A 129 21.88 -11.11 8.57
CA ALA A 129 20.61 -11.60 9.09
C ALA A 129 19.85 -10.50 9.87
N ALA A 130 20.57 -9.71 10.68
CA ALA A 130 20.00 -8.58 11.41
C ALA A 130 19.45 -7.50 10.45
N GLU A 131 20.18 -7.25 9.37
CA GLU A 131 19.88 -6.27 8.33
C GLU A 131 18.63 -6.64 7.52
N TYR A 132 18.52 -7.90 7.08
CA TYR A 132 17.28 -8.41 6.45
C TYR A 132 16.09 -8.42 7.42
N THR A 133 16.31 -8.72 8.69
CA THR A 133 15.24 -8.70 9.70
C THR A 133 14.73 -7.28 9.96
N ALA A 134 15.63 -6.30 10.04
CA ALA A 134 15.29 -4.89 10.19
C ALA A 134 14.52 -4.37 8.96
N ASN A 135 14.99 -4.71 7.76
CA ASN A 135 14.31 -4.35 6.52
C ASN A 135 12.92 -4.98 6.44
N ALA A 136 12.77 -6.27 6.78
CA ALA A 136 11.48 -6.96 6.81
C ALA A 136 10.48 -6.27 7.75
N ARG A 137 10.91 -5.86 8.96
CA ARG A 137 10.05 -5.12 9.90
C ARG A 137 9.58 -3.78 9.32
N ASN A 138 10.47 -3.06 8.65
CA ASN A 138 10.14 -1.80 8.00
C ASN A 138 9.16 -2.00 6.83
N LEU A 139 9.42 -2.97 5.96
CA LEU A 139 8.53 -3.29 4.84
C LEU A 139 7.17 -3.80 5.31
N ALA A 140 7.11 -4.63 6.36
CA ALA A 140 5.87 -5.12 6.96
C ALA A 140 4.99 -3.96 7.47
N ALA A 141 5.59 -3.00 8.18
CA ALA A 141 4.86 -1.83 8.68
C ALA A 141 4.31 -0.95 7.54
N ILE A 142 5.11 -0.75 6.47
CA ILE A 142 4.66 -0.04 5.27
C ILE A 142 3.51 -0.79 4.60
N CYS A 143 3.65 -2.10 4.45
CA CYS A 143 2.64 -2.97 3.86
C CYS A 143 1.31 -2.89 4.63
N GLN A 144 1.33 -3.08 5.96
CA GLN A 144 0.14 -2.98 6.81
C GLN A 144 -0.56 -1.63 6.65
N ALA A 145 0.22 -0.54 6.65
CA ALA A 145 -0.34 0.80 6.51
C ALA A 145 -0.95 1.02 5.12
N LYS A 146 -0.30 0.58 4.03
CA LYS A 146 -0.85 0.66 2.67
C LYS A 146 -2.15 -0.14 2.56
N TYR A 147 -2.16 -1.38 3.02
CA TYR A 147 -3.34 -2.25 2.97
C TYR A 147 -4.53 -1.70 3.76
N ARG A 148 -4.29 -0.97 4.86
CA ARG A 148 -5.35 -0.25 5.57
C ARG A 148 -6.05 0.75 4.66
N TYR A 149 -5.31 1.58 3.93
CA TYR A 149 -5.90 2.57 3.03
C TYR A 149 -6.50 1.93 1.77
N VAL A 150 -5.90 0.86 1.24
CA VAL A 150 -6.49 0.06 0.15
C VAL A 150 -7.86 -0.49 0.57
N ALA A 151 -7.97 -1.04 1.78
CA ALA A 151 -9.24 -1.57 2.29
C ALA A 151 -10.30 -0.46 2.43
N TRP A 152 -9.92 0.73 2.92
CA TRP A 152 -10.83 1.89 2.96
C TRP A 152 -11.22 2.37 1.56
N ALA A 153 -10.30 2.39 0.60
CA ALA A 153 -10.58 2.75 -0.78
C ALA A 153 -11.59 1.79 -1.43
N PHE A 154 -11.46 0.48 -1.21
CA PHE A 154 -12.44 -0.51 -1.68
C PHE A 154 -13.83 -0.32 -1.05
N ARG A 155 -13.89 -0.02 0.25
CA ARG A 155 -15.18 0.28 0.92
C ARG A 155 -15.84 1.53 0.33
N CYS A 156 -15.07 2.60 0.11
CA CYS A 156 -15.56 3.81 -0.54
C CYS A 156 -16.04 3.52 -1.97
N LEU A 157 -15.26 2.74 -2.73
CA LEU A 157 -15.63 2.33 -4.08
C LEU A 157 -16.94 1.53 -4.10
N ALA A 158 -17.16 0.60 -3.17
CA ALA A 158 -18.41 -0.14 -3.06
C ALA A 158 -19.61 0.78 -2.79
N VAL A 159 -19.44 1.76 -1.90
CA VAL A 159 -20.47 2.78 -1.64
C VAL A 159 -20.74 3.63 -2.88
N VAL A 160 -19.70 4.02 -3.63
CA VAL A 160 -19.82 4.77 -4.89
C VAL A 160 -20.64 3.98 -5.91
N ILE A 161 -20.30 2.71 -6.14
CA ILE A 161 -21.02 1.84 -7.08
C ILE A 161 -22.49 1.67 -6.65
N LEU A 162 -22.74 1.42 -5.36
CA LEU A 162 -24.09 1.25 -4.86
C LEU A 162 -24.93 2.52 -5.04
N CYS A 163 -24.40 3.68 -4.64
CA CYS A 163 -25.10 4.96 -4.79
C CYS A 163 -25.34 5.29 -6.26
N TYR A 164 -24.38 5.00 -7.13
CA TYR A 164 -24.52 5.18 -8.57
C TYR A 164 -25.66 4.32 -9.16
N VAL A 165 -25.72 3.03 -8.82
CA VAL A 165 -26.80 2.13 -9.26
C VAL A 165 -28.16 2.57 -8.72
N LEU A 166 -28.24 2.99 -7.45
CA LEU A 166 -29.48 3.50 -6.86
C LEU A 166 -29.95 4.80 -7.51
N LEU A 167 -29.02 5.70 -7.84
CA LEU A 167 -29.35 6.93 -8.57
C LEU A 167 -29.87 6.64 -9.98
N MET A 168 -29.33 5.62 -10.65
CA MET A 168 -29.84 5.12 -11.94
C MET A 168 -31.22 4.46 -11.83
N ALA A 169 -31.55 3.85 -10.69
CA ALA A 169 -32.86 3.23 -10.48
C ALA A 169 -33.96 4.23 -10.10
N VAL A 170 -33.59 5.35 -9.47
CA VAL A 170 -34.52 6.40 -9.01
C VAL A 170 -34.63 7.57 -10.00
N GLY A 171 -33.59 7.78 -10.81
CA GLY A 171 -33.52 8.82 -11.84
C GLY A 171 -34.17 8.37 -13.14
#